data_AF-A0A5C4TJ83-F1
#
_entry.id   AF-A0A5C4TJ83-F1
#
_cell.length_a   1.000
_cell.length_b   1.000
_cell.length_c   1.000
_cell.angle_alpha   90.00
_cell.angle_beta   90.00
_cell.angle_gamma   90.00
#
_symmetry.space_group_name_H-M   'P 1'
#
loop_
_entity.id
_entity.type
_entity.pdbx_description
1 polymer ?
#
loop_
_entity_poly.entity_id
_entity_poly.type
_entity_poly.pdbx_seq_one_letter_code
_entity_poly.pdbx_strand_id
1 'polypeptide(L)'
;MLFIGSGVEMSKLSRKAYQQQQRVSRRQKWMIIMGLLLCLCVIGLLIFQHIAGQRQQQKQFLTKHPVRGLIINQDDSYVDFTQANQDGMKYAYLRASQGASFTDDNFNDNYSRSIGSGLKIGVYHRFGFGSSIKGQEKNFVESVGNNIGDLPIEIRISYYGNYNSHNVKPKKLFNDVNEMTAYLYHKYHRPVLLKTNQRNYEILKKIPHAQFAITGKQHAKNSKFIGLSNANQIYDNGKISEYEMSAFNGNKVKWEEYLKQLKSDDLEKSNAND
;
A
#
# COMPACT_ATOMS: atom_id res chain seq x y z
N MET A 1 -5.70 96.45 29.98
CA MET A 1 -4.66 95.70 29.23
C MET A 1 -5.07 94.23 29.28
N LEU A 2 -5.93 93.79 28.38
CA LEU A 2 -6.57 92.47 28.42
C LEU A 2 -6.07 91.62 27.24
N PHE A 3 -5.67 90.40 27.59
CA PHE A 3 -4.98 89.40 26.78
C PHE A 3 -5.76 89.01 25.52
N ILE A 4 -5.15 89.22 24.34
CA ILE A 4 -5.56 88.61 23.07
C ILE A 4 -4.40 87.71 22.62
N GLY A 5 -4.26 86.53 23.24
CA GLY A 5 -3.19 85.58 22.93
C GLY A 5 -3.64 84.12 22.79
N SER A 6 -4.87 83.76 23.18
CA SER A 6 -5.23 82.35 23.40
C SER A 6 -5.80 81.61 22.18
N GLY A 7 -6.43 82.30 21.22
CA GLY A 7 -7.17 81.64 20.13
C GLY A 7 -6.31 81.01 19.03
N VAL A 8 -5.19 81.64 18.66
CA VAL A 8 -4.33 81.17 17.55
C VAL A 8 -3.43 80.00 17.98
N GLU A 9 -2.96 79.98 19.22
CA GLU A 9 -2.17 78.88 19.78
C GLU A 9 -2.99 77.60 19.98
N MET A 10 -4.23 77.70 20.46
CA MET A 10 -5.12 76.54 20.61
C MET A 10 -5.40 75.82 19.29
N SER A 11 -5.51 76.56 18.17
CA SER A 11 -5.70 75.98 16.83
C SER A 11 -4.50 75.16 16.33
N LYS A 12 -3.28 75.57 16.68
CA LYS A 12 -2.03 74.88 16.31
C LYS A 12 -1.81 73.65 17.19
N LEU A 13 -2.14 73.72 18.48
CA LEU A 13 -2.11 72.58 19.40
C LEU A 13 -3.10 71.48 18.99
N SER A 14 -4.33 71.86 18.62
CA SER A 14 -5.35 70.94 18.09
C SER A 14 -4.91 70.24 16.78
N ARG A 15 -4.32 70.97 15.83
CA ARG A 15 -3.76 70.38 14.59
C ARG A 15 -2.59 69.42 14.86
N LYS A 16 -1.68 69.77 15.78
CA LYS A 16 -0.57 68.88 16.16
C LYS A 16 -1.07 67.61 16.83
N ALA A 17 -2.04 67.70 17.74
CA ALA A 17 -2.66 66.55 18.39
C ALA A 17 -3.37 65.63 17.38
N TYR A 18 -4.12 66.20 16.43
CA TYR A 18 -4.79 65.45 15.35
C TYR A 18 -3.79 64.74 14.42
N GLN A 19 -2.70 65.43 14.02
CA GLN A 19 -1.63 64.83 13.21
C GLN A 19 -0.87 63.72 13.97
N GLN A 20 -0.66 63.87 15.27
CA GLN A 20 -0.05 62.86 16.13
C GLN A 20 -0.95 61.62 16.28
N GLN A 21 -2.26 61.82 16.46
CA GLN A 21 -3.25 60.73 16.50
C GLN A 21 -3.34 59.97 15.17
N GLN A 22 -3.30 60.66 14.02
CA GLN A 22 -3.22 60.01 12.70
C GLN A 22 -1.91 59.23 12.50
N ARG A 23 -0.77 59.73 13.00
CA ARG A 23 0.51 59.00 12.93
C ARG A 23 0.49 57.72 13.78
N VAL A 24 -0.10 57.78 14.96
CA VAL A 24 -0.26 56.60 15.84
C VAL A 24 -1.19 55.56 15.20
N SER A 25 -2.33 55.97 14.63
CA SER A 25 -3.26 55.04 13.96
C SER A 25 -2.67 54.42 12.68
N ARG A 26 -1.88 55.18 11.91
CA ARG A 26 -1.12 54.65 10.76
C ARG A 26 -0.06 53.64 11.22
N ARG A 27 0.72 53.94 12.26
CA ARG A 27 1.72 53.01 12.84
C ARG A 27 1.06 51.73 13.35
N GLN A 28 -0.07 51.82 14.06
CA GLN A 28 -0.82 50.66 14.52
C GLN A 28 -1.31 49.78 13.35
N LYS A 29 -1.84 50.38 12.28
CA LYS A 29 -2.22 49.65 11.06
C LYS A 29 -1.03 48.93 10.42
N TRP A 30 0.13 49.60 10.29
CA TRP A 30 1.34 48.97 9.77
C TRP A 30 1.88 47.85 10.67
N MET A 31 1.81 48.00 12.00
CA MET A 31 2.17 46.95 12.96
C MET A 31 1.26 45.72 12.82
N ILE A 32 -0.04 45.92 12.63
CA ILE A 32 -1.00 44.83 12.39
C ILE A 32 -0.67 44.13 11.06
N ILE A 33 -0.45 44.89 9.98
CA ILE A 33 -0.09 44.32 8.67
C ILE A 33 1.23 43.53 8.76
N MET A 34 2.25 44.08 9.42
CA MET A 34 3.52 43.38 9.64
C MET A 34 3.32 42.11 10.49
N GLY A 35 2.49 42.16 11.53
CA GLY A 35 2.15 40.99 12.34
C GLY A 35 1.43 39.91 11.53
N LEU A 36 0.48 40.28 10.67
CA LEU A 36 -0.21 39.34 9.77
C LEU A 36 0.74 38.74 8.75
N LEU A 37 1.63 39.53 8.15
CA LEU A 37 2.66 39.05 7.23
C LEU A 37 3.61 38.08 7.93
N LEU A 38 4.05 38.39 9.16
CA LEU A 38 4.88 37.50 9.95
C LEU A 38 4.15 36.19 10.25
N CYS A 39 2.87 36.24 10.66
CA CYS A 39 2.06 35.06 10.88
C CYS A 39 1.94 34.20 9.61
N LEU A 40 1.69 34.82 8.45
CA LEU A 40 1.63 34.11 7.16
C LEU A 40 2.98 33.46 6.81
N CYS A 41 4.10 34.16 7.03
CA CYS A 41 5.44 33.60 6.83
C CYS A 41 5.70 32.40 7.75
N VAL A 42 5.34 32.49 9.02
CA VAL A 42 5.48 31.38 9.98
C VAL A 42 4.62 30.19 9.58
N ILE A 43 3.35 30.41 9.21
CA ILE A 43 2.47 29.36 8.70
C ILE A 43 3.07 28.71 7.44
N GLY A 44 3.57 29.53 6.51
CA GLY A 44 4.24 29.04 5.29
C GLY A 44 5.47 28.18 5.60
N LEU A 45 6.30 28.58 6.56
CA LEU A 45 7.46 27.80 7.01
C LEU A 45 7.04 26.46 7.65
N LEU A 46 6.00 26.45 8.48
CA LEU A 46 5.48 25.22 9.10
C LEU A 46 4.91 24.25 8.05
N ILE A 47 4.15 24.76 7.07
CA ILE A 47 3.65 23.97 5.94
C ILE A 47 4.81 23.41 5.12
N PHE A 48 5.81 24.23 4.81
CA PHE A 48 6.99 23.80 4.05
C PHE A 48 7.77 22.70 4.79
N GLN A 49 8.02 22.87 6.09
CA GLN A 49 8.70 21.86 6.92
C GLN A 49 7.90 20.55 6.97
N HIS A 50 6.57 20.64 7.11
CA HIS A 50 5.72 19.46 7.10
C HIS A 50 5.81 18.70 5.76
N ILE A 51 5.70 19.40 4.63
CA ILE A 51 5.80 18.80 3.29
C ILE A 51 7.20 18.21 3.06
N ALA A 52 8.26 18.93 3.43
CA ALA A 52 9.63 18.45 3.29
C ALA A 52 9.87 17.19 4.14
N GLY A 53 9.37 17.16 5.38
CA GLY A 53 9.44 16.00 6.26
C GLY A 53 8.72 14.78 5.68
N GLN A 54 7.51 14.95 5.14
CA GLN A 54 6.76 13.89 4.47
C GLN A 54 7.54 13.32 3.27
N ARG A 55 8.07 14.19 2.40
CA ARG A 55 8.89 13.78 1.25
C ARG A 55 10.13 13.00 1.66
N GLN A 56 10.79 13.40 2.73
CA GLN A 56 11.95 12.69 3.25
C GLN A 56 11.57 11.29 3.77
N GLN A 57 10.46 11.17 4.50
CA GLN A 57 9.96 9.87 4.97
C GLN A 57 9.61 8.95 3.80
N GLN A 58 8.93 9.48 2.77
CA GLN A 58 8.63 8.73 1.55
C GLN A 58 9.91 8.25 0.87
N LYS A 59 10.90 9.12 0.66
CA LYS A 59 12.17 8.73 0.04
C LYS A 59 12.90 7.64 0.83
N GLN A 60 12.92 7.73 2.16
CA GLN A 60 13.48 6.70 3.02
C GLN A 60 12.72 5.37 2.87
N PHE A 61 11.39 5.42 2.82
CA PHE A 61 10.55 4.25 2.60
C PHE A 61 10.83 3.59 1.24
N LEU A 62 10.85 4.36 0.14
CA LEU A 62 11.17 3.88 -1.21
C LEU A 62 12.55 3.22 -1.27
N THR A 63 13.53 3.81 -0.58
CA THR A 63 14.90 3.28 -0.51
C THR A 63 14.96 1.96 0.26
N LYS A 64 14.19 1.85 1.35
CA LYS A 64 14.11 0.64 2.18
C LYS A 64 13.32 -0.49 1.52
N HIS A 65 12.36 -0.14 0.66
CA HIS A 65 11.46 -1.07 -0.02
C HIS A 65 11.53 -0.87 -1.55
N PRO A 66 12.68 -1.19 -2.17
CA PRO A 66 12.92 -0.92 -3.58
C PRO A 66 12.17 -1.86 -4.53
N VAL A 67 11.55 -2.93 -4.00
CA VAL A 67 10.77 -3.90 -4.76
C VAL A 67 9.35 -3.86 -4.22
N ARG A 68 8.47 -3.23 -5.00
CA ARG A 68 7.05 -3.04 -4.69
C ARG A 68 6.20 -3.56 -5.83
N GLY A 69 4.95 -3.85 -5.52
CA GLY A 69 4.01 -4.33 -6.51
C GLY A 69 2.56 -4.02 -6.16
N LEU A 70 1.73 -4.13 -7.19
CA LEU A 70 0.31 -3.85 -7.13
C LEU A 70 -0.48 -5.11 -6.76
N ILE A 71 -1.60 -4.94 -6.07
CA ILE A 71 -2.58 -5.98 -5.84
C ILE A 71 -3.86 -5.55 -6.54
N ILE A 72 -4.27 -6.30 -7.56
CA ILE A 72 -5.37 -5.93 -8.46
C ILE A 72 -6.51 -6.95 -8.34
N ASN A 73 -7.74 -6.44 -8.41
CA ASN A 73 -8.99 -7.19 -8.45
C ASN A 73 -10.04 -6.45 -9.30
N GLN A 74 -11.22 -7.04 -9.49
CA GLN A 74 -12.26 -6.45 -10.36
C GLN A 74 -12.80 -5.09 -9.89
N ASP A 75 -12.65 -4.74 -8.60
CA ASP A 75 -13.13 -3.46 -8.06
C ASP A 75 -12.17 -2.31 -8.42
N ASP A 76 -10.97 -2.63 -8.92
CA ASP A 76 -9.98 -1.66 -9.37
C ASP A 76 -10.30 -1.12 -10.77
N SER A 77 -9.91 0.13 -11.01
CA SER A 77 -9.96 0.77 -12.33
C SER A 77 -9.04 0.06 -13.34
N TYR A 78 -9.12 0.46 -14.61
CA TYR A 78 -8.19 0.00 -15.64
C TYR A 78 -6.72 0.25 -15.21
N VAL A 79 -5.90 -0.81 -15.23
CA VAL A 79 -4.49 -0.76 -14.87
C VAL A 79 -3.62 -0.83 -16.12
N ASP A 80 -2.76 0.18 -16.30
CA ASP A 80 -1.66 0.11 -17.27
C ASP A 80 -0.42 -0.51 -16.59
N PHE A 81 -0.23 -1.81 -16.81
CA PHE A 81 0.88 -2.56 -16.21
C PHE A 81 2.25 -2.11 -16.72
N THR A 82 2.33 -1.63 -17.97
CA THR A 82 3.58 -1.13 -18.54
C THR A 82 3.96 0.19 -17.89
N GLN A 83 3.00 1.11 -17.76
CA GLN A 83 3.22 2.35 -17.02
C GLN A 83 3.56 2.09 -15.55
N ALA A 84 2.90 1.12 -14.90
CA ALA A 84 3.22 0.74 -13.52
C ALA A 84 4.68 0.27 -13.37
N ASN A 85 5.20 -0.51 -14.32
CA ASN A 85 6.62 -0.91 -14.33
C ASN A 85 7.56 0.28 -14.50
N GLN A 86 7.23 1.20 -15.41
CA GLN A 86 7.99 2.45 -15.62
C GLN A 86 7.97 3.33 -14.37
N ASP A 87 6.86 3.35 -13.64
CA ASP A 87 6.67 4.04 -12.36
C ASP A 87 7.29 3.30 -11.17
N GLY A 88 8.10 2.27 -11.43
CA GLY A 88 8.96 1.61 -10.46
C GLY A 88 8.42 0.31 -9.86
N MET A 89 7.21 -0.12 -10.26
CA MET A 89 6.68 -1.41 -9.80
C MET A 89 7.48 -2.56 -10.40
N LYS A 90 7.49 -3.69 -9.68
CA LYS A 90 8.26 -4.90 -10.06
C LYS A 90 7.39 -6.14 -10.18
N TYR A 91 6.22 -6.13 -9.56
CA TYR A 91 5.27 -7.22 -9.66
C TYR A 91 3.83 -6.75 -9.55
N ALA A 92 2.90 -7.62 -9.92
CA ALA A 92 1.49 -7.48 -9.64
C ALA A 92 0.89 -8.83 -9.23
N TYR A 93 -0.01 -8.83 -8.24
CA TYR A 93 -0.84 -9.97 -7.89
C TYR A 93 -2.27 -9.72 -8.35
N LEU A 94 -2.83 -10.64 -9.14
CA LEU A 94 -4.17 -10.54 -9.71
C LEU A 94 -5.13 -11.49 -8.99
N ARG A 95 -6.29 -11.00 -8.56
CA ARG A 95 -7.32 -11.87 -7.97
C ARG A 95 -7.88 -12.76 -9.07
N ALA A 96 -7.89 -14.06 -8.84
CA ALA A 96 -8.54 -15.02 -9.73
C ALA A 96 -9.91 -15.43 -9.20
N SER A 97 -10.01 -15.69 -7.90
CA SER A 97 -11.23 -16.23 -7.29
C SER A 97 -11.34 -15.96 -5.80
N GLN A 98 -12.55 -16.16 -5.27
CA GLN A 98 -12.88 -16.09 -3.86
C GLN A 98 -13.84 -17.24 -3.48
N GLY A 99 -13.50 -17.98 -2.43
CA GLY A 99 -14.36 -19.06 -1.96
C GLY A 99 -14.67 -20.09 -3.06
N ALA A 100 -15.77 -20.82 -2.94
CA ALA A 100 -16.06 -21.95 -3.83
C ALA A 100 -16.76 -21.58 -5.16
N SER A 101 -17.10 -20.31 -5.40
CA SER A 101 -17.96 -19.96 -6.55
C SER A 101 -17.74 -18.58 -7.16
N PHE A 102 -17.01 -17.68 -6.51
CA PHE A 102 -16.78 -16.35 -7.06
C PHE A 102 -15.49 -16.36 -7.87
N THR A 103 -15.59 -16.02 -9.16
CA THR A 103 -14.46 -15.77 -10.06
C THR A 103 -14.37 -14.27 -10.30
N ASP A 104 -13.15 -13.75 -10.40
CA ASP A 104 -12.93 -12.34 -10.69
C ASP A 104 -13.12 -12.06 -12.19
N ASP A 105 -14.13 -11.26 -12.53
CA ASP A 105 -14.53 -11.02 -13.93
C ASP A 105 -13.40 -10.40 -14.77
N ASN A 106 -12.51 -9.64 -14.13
CA ASN A 106 -11.41 -8.93 -14.81
C ASN A 106 -10.11 -9.74 -14.80
N PHE A 107 -10.08 -10.96 -14.25
CA PHE A 107 -8.85 -11.75 -14.12
C PHE A 107 -8.17 -12.01 -15.46
N ASN A 108 -8.88 -12.58 -16.43
CA ASN A 108 -8.31 -12.96 -17.73
C ASN A 108 -7.79 -11.75 -18.51
N ASP A 109 -8.55 -10.66 -18.47
CA ASP A 109 -8.21 -9.39 -19.10
C ASP A 109 -6.97 -8.75 -18.46
N ASN A 110 -6.93 -8.67 -17.12
CA ASN A 110 -5.78 -8.17 -16.39
C ASN A 110 -4.56 -9.04 -16.61
N TYR A 111 -4.70 -10.37 -16.58
CA TYR A 111 -3.60 -11.28 -16.83
C TYR A 111 -3.02 -11.07 -18.22
N SER A 112 -3.87 -11.05 -19.25
CA SER A 112 -3.46 -10.85 -20.65
C SER A 112 -2.74 -9.51 -20.86
N ARG A 113 -3.27 -8.41 -20.29
CA ARG A 113 -2.62 -7.09 -20.35
C ARG A 113 -1.31 -7.00 -19.56
N SER A 114 -1.16 -7.83 -18.53
CA SER A 114 0.05 -7.83 -17.70
C SER A 114 1.23 -8.54 -18.39
N ILE A 115 0.96 -9.47 -19.31
CA ILE A 115 1.99 -10.15 -20.10
C ILE A 115 2.77 -9.13 -20.94
N GLY A 116 4.09 -9.24 -20.89
CA GLY A 116 4.99 -8.34 -21.64
C GLY A 116 5.22 -6.96 -21.00
N SER A 117 4.52 -6.63 -19.90
CA SER A 117 4.73 -5.35 -19.17
C SER A 117 6.10 -5.24 -18.49
N GLY A 118 6.79 -6.38 -18.30
CA GLY A 118 8.01 -6.49 -17.51
C GLY A 118 7.79 -6.66 -16.01
N LEU A 119 6.54 -6.62 -15.54
CA LEU A 119 6.20 -7.00 -14.17
C LEU A 119 6.23 -8.51 -14.00
N LYS A 120 6.62 -8.97 -12.80
CA LYS A 120 6.42 -10.36 -12.38
C LYS A 120 4.98 -10.56 -11.94
N ILE A 121 4.32 -11.57 -12.48
CA ILE A 121 2.88 -11.76 -12.25
C ILE A 121 2.65 -12.84 -11.21
N GLY A 122 1.79 -12.57 -10.25
CA GLY A 122 1.25 -13.56 -9.34
C GLY A 122 -0.27 -13.60 -9.44
N VAL A 123 -0.86 -14.71 -9.02
CA VAL A 123 -2.31 -14.84 -8.94
C VAL A 123 -2.70 -15.21 -7.53
N TYR A 124 -3.89 -14.80 -7.10
CA TYR A 124 -4.34 -15.08 -5.75
C TYR A 124 -5.78 -15.54 -5.65
N HIS A 125 -6.01 -16.40 -4.67
CA HIS A 125 -7.32 -16.85 -4.21
C HIS A 125 -7.64 -16.19 -2.87
N ARG A 126 -8.84 -15.64 -2.70
CA ARG A 126 -9.32 -15.20 -1.39
C ARG A 126 -10.06 -16.33 -0.69
N PHE A 127 -9.47 -16.82 0.41
CA PHE A 127 -9.98 -17.95 1.17
C PHE A 127 -11.36 -17.68 1.75
N GLY A 128 -12.29 -18.61 1.53
CA GLY A 128 -13.63 -18.61 2.11
C GLY A 128 -13.72 -19.54 3.31
N PHE A 129 -13.89 -18.99 4.52
CA PHE A 129 -13.99 -19.80 5.75
C PHE A 129 -15.24 -20.71 5.81
N GLY A 130 -16.29 -20.35 5.06
CA GLY A 130 -17.57 -21.06 5.03
C GLY A 130 -17.78 -21.98 3.85
N SER A 131 -16.85 -22.02 2.89
CA SER A 131 -16.94 -22.85 1.69
C SER A 131 -16.17 -24.16 1.85
N SER A 132 -16.56 -25.18 1.09
CA SER A 132 -15.79 -26.43 1.01
C SER A 132 -14.43 -26.19 0.36
N ILE A 133 -13.40 -26.93 0.80
CA ILE A 133 -12.04 -26.79 0.27
C ILE A 133 -11.96 -27.28 -1.16
N LYS A 134 -12.53 -28.44 -1.46
CA LYS A 134 -12.68 -28.94 -2.84
C LYS A 134 -13.39 -27.95 -3.77
N GLY A 135 -14.38 -27.21 -3.28
CA GLY A 135 -15.05 -26.16 -4.06
C GLY A 135 -14.13 -24.97 -4.36
N GLN A 136 -13.34 -24.55 -3.37
CA GLN A 136 -12.34 -23.48 -3.53
C GLN A 136 -11.23 -23.87 -4.50
N GLU A 137 -10.72 -25.09 -4.37
CA GLU A 137 -9.73 -25.67 -5.28
C GLU A 137 -10.24 -25.71 -6.72
N LYS A 138 -11.45 -26.24 -6.93
CA LYS A 138 -12.10 -26.29 -8.24
C LYS A 138 -12.26 -24.89 -8.83
N ASN A 139 -12.85 -23.96 -8.07
CA ASN A 139 -13.07 -22.59 -8.51
C ASN A 139 -11.74 -21.93 -8.91
N PHE A 140 -10.70 -22.03 -8.07
CA PHE A 140 -9.40 -21.45 -8.40
C PHE A 140 -8.79 -22.03 -9.68
N VAL A 141 -8.82 -23.36 -9.85
CA VAL A 141 -8.29 -24.02 -11.05
C VAL A 141 -9.06 -23.62 -12.30
N GLU A 142 -10.40 -23.55 -12.22
CA GLU A 142 -11.24 -23.13 -13.35
C GLU A 142 -11.01 -21.66 -13.71
N SER A 143 -10.78 -20.78 -12.73
CA SER A 143 -10.48 -19.36 -13.00
C SER A 143 -9.11 -19.16 -13.66
N VAL A 144 -8.07 -19.85 -13.20
CA VAL A 144 -6.69 -19.58 -13.66
C VAL A 144 -6.24 -20.45 -14.83
N GLY A 145 -6.71 -21.69 -14.95
CA GLY A 145 -6.13 -22.64 -15.90
C GLY A 145 -4.62 -22.76 -15.70
N ASN A 146 -3.83 -22.43 -16.72
CA ASN A 146 -2.37 -22.37 -16.64
C ASN A 146 -1.80 -20.95 -16.42
N ASN A 147 -2.67 -19.94 -16.31
CA ASN A 147 -2.30 -18.53 -16.15
C ASN A 147 -1.94 -18.23 -14.67
N ILE A 148 -0.89 -18.84 -14.16
CA ILE A 148 -0.45 -18.70 -12.75
C ILE A 148 0.73 -17.74 -12.55
N GLY A 149 1.24 -17.13 -13.63
CA GLY A 149 2.28 -16.09 -13.60
C GLY A 149 3.70 -16.60 -13.36
N ASP A 150 4.55 -15.77 -12.75
CA ASP A 150 5.92 -16.05 -12.31
C ASP A 150 6.06 -16.30 -10.80
N LEU A 151 5.13 -15.76 -10.01
CA LEU A 151 5.21 -15.72 -8.54
C LEU A 151 4.44 -16.88 -7.90
N PRO A 152 4.68 -17.19 -6.61
CA PRO A 152 3.89 -18.17 -5.88
C PRO A 152 2.40 -17.85 -5.92
N ILE A 153 1.58 -18.89 -5.98
CA ILE A 153 0.13 -18.75 -5.87
C ILE A 153 -0.18 -18.24 -4.46
N GLU A 154 -0.82 -17.08 -4.34
CA GLU A 154 -1.19 -16.52 -3.04
C GLU A 154 -2.56 -17.05 -2.59
N ILE A 155 -2.64 -17.58 -1.37
CA ILE A 155 -3.90 -17.78 -0.66
C ILE A 155 -4.03 -16.66 0.37
N ARG A 156 -4.98 -15.76 0.15
CA ARG A 156 -5.26 -14.63 1.03
C ARG A 156 -6.30 -15.02 2.07
N ILE A 157 -5.87 -15.03 3.33
CA ILE A 157 -6.65 -15.49 4.48
C ILE A 157 -6.86 -14.32 5.43
N SER A 158 -7.93 -13.57 5.20
CA SER A 158 -8.34 -12.42 6.02
C SER A 158 -9.78 -12.58 6.49
N TYR A 159 -10.03 -12.24 7.75
CA TYR A 159 -11.37 -12.27 8.36
C TYR A 159 -12.36 -11.35 7.62
N TYR A 160 -13.65 -11.73 7.59
CA TYR A 160 -14.72 -10.97 6.95
C TYR A 160 -16.09 -11.38 7.49
N GLY A 161 -17.07 -10.47 7.40
CA GLY A 161 -18.42 -10.71 7.89
C GLY A 161 -18.40 -11.19 9.33
N ASN A 162 -19.05 -12.33 9.60
CA ASN A 162 -19.06 -12.92 10.93
C ASN A 162 -17.75 -13.65 11.27
N TYR A 163 -16.93 -14.06 10.30
CA TYR A 163 -15.68 -14.78 10.57
C TYR A 163 -14.65 -13.85 11.19
N ASN A 164 -14.20 -14.18 12.39
CA ASN A 164 -13.24 -13.41 13.15
C ASN A 164 -12.40 -14.31 14.06
N SER A 165 -11.51 -13.69 14.81
CA SER A 165 -10.57 -14.40 15.66
C SER A 165 -11.23 -15.29 16.73
N HIS A 166 -12.45 -14.98 17.18
CA HIS A 166 -13.14 -15.73 18.23
C HIS A 166 -13.85 -16.98 17.72
N ASN A 167 -14.36 -16.97 16.49
CA ASN A 167 -15.19 -18.07 15.98
C ASN A 167 -14.52 -18.95 14.93
N VAL A 168 -13.40 -18.51 14.33
CA VAL A 168 -12.59 -19.36 13.46
C VAL A 168 -11.84 -20.38 14.31
N LYS A 169 -12.18 -21.66 14.16
CA LYS A 169 -11.57 -22.77 14.90
C LYS A 169 -10.16 -23.06 14.37
N PRO A 170 -9.09 -22.96 15.19
CA PRO A 170 -7.70 -23.11 14.73
C PRO A 170 -7.41 -24.44 14.03
N LYS A 171 -7.86 -25.57 14.59
CA LYS A 171 -7.64 -26.89 14.00
C LYS A 171 -8.29 -27.03 12.61
N LYS A 172 -9.52 -26.51 12.47
CA LYS A 172 -10.22 -26.50 11.18
C LYS A 172 -9.46 -25.65 10.16
N LEU A 173 -9.09 -24.42 10.56
CA LEU A 173 -8.33 -23.52 9.70
C LEU A 173 -7.01 -24.15 9.21
N PHE A 174 -6.26 -24.78 10.12
CA PHE A 174 -5.02 -25.48 9.76
C PHE A 174 -5.27 -26.58 8.73
N ASN A 175 -6.20 -27.49 9.00
CA ASN A 175 -6.48 -28.61 8.12
C ASN A 175 -6.92 -28.15 6.73
N ASP A 176 -7.86 -27.19 6.69
CA ASP A 176 -8.43 -26.65 5.47
C ASP A 176 -7.38 -25.97 4.58
N VAL A 177 -6.54 -25.11 5.17
CA VAL A 177 -5.51 -24.39 4.42
C VAL A 177 -4.37 -25.33 4.03
N ASN A 178 -4.05 -26.32 4.87
CA ASN A 178 -3.05 -27.33 4.55
C ASN A 178 -3.49 -28.20 3.36
N GLU A 179 -4.76 -28.62 3.31
CA GLU A 179 -5.34 -29.36 2.19
C GLU A 179 -5.24 -28.54 0.89
N MET A 180 -5.74 -27.30 0.90
CA MET A 180 -5.68 -26.43 -0.28
C MET A 180 -4.24 -26.13 -0.72
N THR A 181 -3.34 -25.89 0.24
CA THR A 181 -1.92 -25.62 -0.03
C THR A 181 -1.26 -26.82 -0.71
N ALA A 182 -1.47 -28.02 -0.18
CA ALA A 182 -0.95 -29.24 -0.77
C ALA A 182 -1.51 -29.47 -2.17
N TYR A 183 -2.83 -29.30 -2.36
CA TYR A 183 -3.47 -29.45 -3.66
C TYR A 183 -2.87 -28.51 -4.71
N LEU A 184 -2.77 -27.21 -4.41
CA LEU A 184 -2.22 -26.23 -5.35
C LEU A 184 -0.73 -26.44 -5.62
N TYR A 185 0.04 -26.79 -4.58
CA TYR A 185 1.46 -27.11 -4.72
C TYR A 185 1.68 -28.31 -5.64
N HIS A 186 0.91 -29.39 -5.48
CA HIS A 186 1.03 -30.57 -6.33
C HIS A 186 0.51 -30.35 -7.74
N LYS A 187 -0.57 -29.57 -7.91
CA LYS A 187 -1.16 -29.31 -9.23
C LYS A 187 -0.30 -28.41 -10.11
N TYR A 188 0.29 -27.37 -9.52
CA TYR A 188 1.04 -26.35 -10.27
C TYR A 188 2.55 -26.44 -10.10
N HIS A 189 3.03 -27.39 -9.28
CA HIS A 189 4.45 -27.57 -8.92
C HIS A 189 5.13 -26.34 -8.32
N ARG A 190 4.33 -25.34 -7.92
CA ARG A 190 4.78 -24.03 -7.48
C ARG A 190 4.55 -23.82 -5.98
N PRO A 191 5.46 -23.15 -5.26
CA PRO A 191 5.20 -22.77 -3.87
C PRO A 191 3.90 -21.97 -3.71
N VAL A 192 3.32 -22.05 -2.51
CA VAL A 192 2.13 -21.28 -2.14
C VAL A 192 2.53 -20.18 -1.15
N LEU A 193 2.04 -18.97 -1.36
CA LEU A 193 2.21 -17.84 -0.45
C LEU A 193 0.93 -17.64 0.39
N LEU A 194 1.01 -17.84 1.69
CA LEU A 194 -0.11 -17.58 2.61
C LEU A 194 -0.05 -16.13 3.09
N LYS A 195 -0.95 -15.28 2.56
CA LYS A 195 -1.11 -13.90 3.03
C LYS A 195 -2.12 -13.84 4.16
N THR A 196 -1.68 -13.51 5.38
CA THR A 196 -2.57 -13.58 6.55
C THR A 196 -2.13 -12.66 7.69
N ASN A 197 -2.96 -12.55 8.73
CA ASN A 197 -2.64 -11.79 9.94
C ASN A 197 -1.80 -12.61 10.93
N GLN A 198 -1.25 -11.93 11.94
CA GLN A 198 -0.41 -12.54 12.96
C GLN A 198 -1.02 -13.78 13.64
N ARG A 199 -2.31 -13.73 13.99
CA ARG A 199 -2.98 -14.84 14.70
C ARG A 199 -3.05 -16.09 13.82
N ASN A 200 -3.46 -15.92 12.56
CA ASN A 200 -3.55 -17.02 11.61
C ASN A 200 -2.15 -17.55 11.25
N TYR A 201 -1.13 -16.70 11.18
CA TYR A 201 0.25 -17.14 10.99
C TYR A 201 0.68 -18.13 12.08
N GLU A 202 0.39 -17.87 13.36
CA GLU A 202 0.75 -18.79 14.45
C GLU A 202 0.12 -20.19 14.30
N ILE A 203 -1.08 -20.24 13.72
CA ILE A 203 -1.80 -21.48 13.40
C ILE A 203 -1.14 -22.18 12.21
N LEU A 204 -0.82 -21.42 11.16
CA LEU A 204 -0.48 -21.93 9.83
C LEU A 204 1.02 -22.13 9.59
N LYS A 205 1.92 -21.57 10.43
CA LYS A 205 3.39 -21.58 10.23
C LYS A 205 4.04 -22.96 10.09
N LYS A 206 3.32 -24.04 10.39
CA LYS A 206 3.79 -25.43 10.26
C LYS A 206 3.36 -26.12 8.95
N ILE A 207 2.59 -25.44 8.09
CA ILE A 207 2.17 -25.98 6.80
C ILE A 207 3.41 -26.15 5.89
N PRO A 208 3.66 -27.34 5.34
CA PRO A 208 4.78 -27.58 4.43
C PRO A 208 4.56 -26.81 3.12
N HIS A 209 5.66 -26.47 2.45
CA HIS A 209 5.67 -25.76 1.15
C HIS A 209 5.00 -24.36 1.15
N ALA A 210 4.57 -23.87 2.31
CA ALA A 210 4.02 -22.54 2.47
C ALA A 210 5.12 -21.50 2.73
N GLN A 211 5.06 -20.43 1.95
CA GLN A 211 5.71 -19.15 2.25
C GLN A 211 4.67 -18.22 2.89
N PHE A 212 5.12 -17.12 3.51
CA PHE A 212 4.20 -16.23 4.24
C PHE A 212 4.31 -14.77 3.82
N ALA A 213 3.16 -14.11 3.77
CA ALA A 213 3.02 -12.65 3.72
C ALA A 213 2.17 -12.20 4.93
N ILE A 214 2.82 -11.75 6.00
CA ILE A 214 2.19 -11.48 7.29
C ILE A 214 1.80 -10.00 7.37
N THR A 215 0.53 -9.73 7.66
CA THR A 215 0.05 -8.38 7.96
C THR A 215 0.25 -8.06 9.43
N GLY A 216 1.00 -6.98 9.71
CA GLY A 216 1.32 -6.52 11.06
C GLY A 216 2.83 -6.39 11.31
N LYS A 217 3.20 -5.82 12.47
CA LYS A 217 4.61 -5.58 12.83
C LYS A 217 5.30 -6.82 13.39
N GLN A 218 4.55 -7.69 14.06
CA GLN A 218 5.09 -8.90 14.65
C GLN A 218 5.41 -9.92 13.53
N HIS A 219 6.52 -10.66 13.68
CA HIS A 219 6.98 -11.68 12.72
C HIS A 219 7.29 -11.23 11.29
N ALA A 220 7.40 -9.92 11.04
CA ALA A 220 7.80 -9.38 9.73
C ALA A 220 9.07 -10.04 9.17
N LYS A 221 10.01 -10.46 10.02
CA LYS A 221 11.25 -11.16 9.61
C LYS A 221 11.02 -12.49 8.88
N ASN A 222 9.88 -13.15 9.10
CA ASN A 222 9.52 -14.43 8.47
C ASN A 222 8.64 -14.23 7.22
N SER A 223 8.32 -12.97 6.90
CA SER A 223 7.48 -12.62 5.78
C SER A 223 8.30 -12.44 4.51
N LYS A 224 7.85 -12.98 3.38
CA LYS A 224 8.41 -12.70 2.04
C LYS A 224 7.91 -11.38 1.49
N PHE A 225 6.66 -11.01 1.80
CA PHE A 225 6.04 -9.76 1.38
C PHE A 225 5.40 -9.05 2.56
N ILE A 226 5.32 -7.73 2.51
CA ILE A 226 4.66 -6.90 3.53
C ILE A 226 3.60 -6.03 2.87
N GLY A 227 2.45 -5.89 3.54
CA GLY A 227 1.42 -4.93 3.13
C GLY A 227 1.86 -3.50 3.44
N LEU A 228 1.45 -2.55 2.60
CA LEU A 228 1.77 -1.13 2.80
C LEU A 228 0.61 -0.40 3.48
N SER A 229 0.94 0.55 4.35
CA SER A 229 -0.05 1.50 4.86
C SER A 229 -0.43 2.51 3.79
N ASN A 230 -1.62 3.13 3.87
CA ASN A 230 -2.10 4.12 2.90
C ASN A 230 -1.06 5.21 2.55
N ALA A 231 -0.36 5.76 3.54
CA ALA A 231 0.67 6.79 3.32
C ALA A 231 1.91 6.33 2.51
N ASN A 232 2.10 5.01 2.37
CA ASN A 232 3.23 4.37 1.70
C ASN A 232 2.84 3.68 0.39
N GLN A 233 1.58 3.80 -0.04
CA GLN A 233 1.12 3.33 -1.35
C GLN A 233 1.47 4.39 -2.40
N ILE A 234 2.75 4.45 -2.76
CA ILE A 234 3.32 5.47 -3.64
C ILE A 234 4.18 4.83 -4.73
N TYR A 235 4.15 5.45 -5.90
CA TYR A 235 5.04 5.17 -7.03
C TYR A 235 6.40 5.86 -6.88
N ASP A 236 7.37 5.53 -7.72
CA ASP A 236 8.73 6.11 -7.67
C ASP A 236 8.73 7.60 -8.01
N ASN A 237 7.77 8.04 -8.82
CA ASN A 237 7.53 9.45 -9.14
C ASN A 237 6.85 10.23 -7.99
N GLY A 238 6.52 9.56 -6.87
CA GLY A 238 5.88 10.17 -5.69
C GLY A 238 4.36 10.31 -5.77
N LYS A 239 3.73 9.89 -6.88
CA LYS A 239 2.26 9.84 -6.98
C LYS A 239 1.70 8.77 -6.04
N ILE A 240 0.58 9.10 -5.39
CA ILE A 240 -0.17 8.15 -4.56
C ILE A 240 -0.87 7.14 -5.48
N SER A 241 -0.76 5.87 -5.14
CA SER A 241 -1.44 4.80 -5.86
C SER A 241 -2.90 4.71 -5.45
N GLU A 242 -3.76 4.51 -6.44
CA GLU A 242 -5.18 4.19 -6.24
C GLU A 242 -5.41 2.70 -5.95
N TYR A 243 -4.39 1.86 -6.15
CA TYR A 243 -4.45 0.42 -5.92
C TYR A 243 -3.82 0.02 -4.59
N GLU A 244 -4.22 -1.14 -4.06
CA GLU A 244 -3.50 -1.76 -2.94
C GLU A 244 -2.06 -2.08 -3.37
N MET A 245 -1.09 -1.75 -2.51
CA MET A 245 0.33 -2.03 -2.75
C MET A 245 0.92 -2.93 -1.68
N SER A 246 1.92 -3.70 -2.10
CA SER A 246 2.79 -4.48 -1.21
C SER A 246 4.26 -4.24 -1.55
N ALA A 247 5.15 -4.62 -0.64
CA ALA A 247 6.58 -4.68 -0.89
C ALA A 247 7.14 -6.07 -0.61
N PHE A 248 8.14 -6.48 -1.39
CA PHE A 248 8.97 -7.62 -1.05
C PHE A 248 9.84 -7.26 0.16
N ASN A 249 9.97 -8.21 1.09
CA ASN A 249 10.75 -8.04 2.32
C ASN A 249 12.23 -8.33 2.08
N GLY A 250 12.85 -7.52 1.22
CA GLY A 250 14.24 -7.65 0.82
C GLY A 250 14.66 -6.50 -0.11
N ASN A 251 15.94 -6.49 -0.45
CA ASN A 251 16.48 -5.58 -1.46
C ASN A 251 16.35 -6.20 -2.86
N LYS A 252 16.79 -5.46 -3.89
CA LYS A 252 16.75 -5.90 -5.29
C LYS A 252 17.53 -7.21 -5.52
N VAL A 253 18.67 -7.40 -4.85
CA VAL A 253 19.48 -8.63 -5.00
C VAL A 253 18.73 -9.85 -4.49
N LYS A 254 18.15 -9.77 -3.29
CA LYS A 254 17.34 -10.85 -2.70
C LYS A 254 16.09 -11.16 -3.53
N TRP A 255 15.55 -10.16 -4.23
CA TRP A 255 14.44 -10.36 -5.15
C TRP A 255 14.84 -11.19 -6.37
N GLU A 256 15.97 -10.86 -7.01
CA GLU A 256 16.48 -11.66 -8.13
C GLU A 256 16.83 -13.09 -7.73
N GLU A 257 17.45 -13.28 -6.55
CA GLU A 257 17.71 -14.61 -5.99
C GLU A 257 16.41 -15.40 -5.79
N TYR A 258 15.38 -14.73 -5.24
CA TYR A 258 14.08 -15.34 -5.02
C TYR A 258 13.41 -15.76 -6.34
N LEU A 259 13.45 -14.92 -7.38
CA LEU A 259 12.93 -15.28 -8.70
C LEU A 259 13.68 -16.45 -9.35
N LYS A 260 15.01 -16.50 -9.20
CA LYS A 260 15.81 -17.62 -9.68
C LYS A 260 15.42 -18.93 -8.99
N GLN A 261 15.23 -18.89 -7.67
CA GLN A 261 14.79 -20.05 -6.90
C GLN A 261 13.41 -20.55 -7.36
N LEU A 262 12.45 -19.65 -7.59
CA LEU A 262 11.12 -20.05 -8.09
C LEU A 262 11.23 -20.73 -9.46
N LYS A 263 12.07 -20.19 -10.35
CA LYS A 263 12.28 -20.77 -11.68
C LYS A 263 12.97 -22.14 -11.62
N SER A 264 13.94 -22.35 -10.74
CA SER A 264 14.56 -23.68 -10.58
C SER A 264 13.57 -24.70 -10.04
N ASP A 265 12.75 -24.31 -9.05
CA ASP A 265 11.72 -25.17 -8.45
C ASP A 265 10.68 -25.62 -9.48
N ASP A 266 10.33 -24.74 -10.44
CA ASP A 266 9.44 -25.06 -11.55
C ASP A 266 10.08 -26.05 -12.56
N LEU A 267 11.36 -25.87 -12.92
CA LEU A 267 12.07 -26.68 -13.93
C LEU A 267 12.46 -28.08 -13.45
N GLU A 268 12.91 -28.22 -12.20
CA GLU A 268 13.26 -29.53 -11.64
C GLU A 268 12.05 -30.46 -11.57
N LYS A 269 10.86 -29.90 -11.37
CA LYS A 269 9.62 -30.66 -11.23
C LYS A 269 8.89 -30.94 -12.54
N SER A 270 9.09 -30.11 -13.58
CA SER A 270 8.63 -30.46 -14.92
C SER A 270 9.39 -31.68 -15.44
N ASN A 271 10.72 -31.71 -15.24
CA ASN A 271 11.58 -32.78 -15.75
C ASN A 271 11.49 -34.10 -14.95
N ALA A 272 10.90 -34.09 -13.75
CA ALA A 272 10.69 -35.29 -12.94
C ALA A 272 9.41 -36.06 -13.31
N ASN A 273 8.56 -35.48 -14.16
CA ASN A 273 7.27 -36.05 -14.57
C ASN A 273 7.20 -36.33 -16.09
N ASP A 274 8.31 -36.16 -16.81
CA ASP A 274 8.56 -36.64 -18.18
C ASP A 274 9.38 -37.95 -18.15
#